data_AF-V8G8Y9-F1
#
_entry.id   AF-V8G8Y9-F1
#
_cell.length_a   1.000
_cell.length_b   1.000
_cell.length_c   1.000
_cell.angle_alpha   90.00
_cell.angle_beta   90.00
_cell.angle_gamma   90.00
#
_symmetry.space_group_name_H-M   'P 1'
#
loop_
_entity.id
_entity.type
_entity.pdbx_description
1 polymer ?
#
loop_
_entity_poly.entity_id
_entity_poly.type
_entity_poly.pdbx_seq_one_letter_code
_entity_poly.pdbx_strand_id
1 'polypeptide(L)'
;MTYATMAAMASAGDVGKGGLANSKTVAYQNDGETALRPGLFVALSEKGGVQALAALTDKVAGVVVRSIVYGEKKKGETVDVMHIGVADSIFVEVTPEKTVQCGNTVHITAVGEHAGTIQGTTEESVTIETPFTVIKVVGNIAEITRL
;
A
#
# COMPACT_ATOMS: atom_id res chain seq x y z
N MET A 1 16.97 -22.26 -9.30
CA MET A 1 17.83 -21.18 -8.76
C MET A 1 17.50 -19.78 -9.31
N THR A 2 16.42 -19.60 -10.07
CA THR A 2 16.07 -18.32 -10.73
C THR A 2 15.18 -17.39 -9.87
N TYR A 3 14.64 -17.86 -8.75
CA TYR A 3 13.76 -17.09 -7.86
C TYR A 3 14.49 -16.21 -6.83
N ALA A 4 15.78 -16.47 -6.57
CA ALA A 4 16.55 -15.72 -5.58
C ALA A 4 17.10 -14.39 -6.14
N THR A 5 17.24 -14.26 -7.46
CA THR A 5 17.92 -13.12 -8.09
C THR A 5 17.04 -11.89 -8.31
N MET A 6 15.70 -12.01 -8.24
CA MET A 6 14.81 -10.83 -8.33
C MET A 6 14.47 -10.19 -6.98
N ALA A 7 14.87 -10.79 -5.86
CA ALA A 7 14.69 -10.17 -4.54
C ALA A 7 15.60 -8.95 -4.32
N ALA A 8 16.59 -8.71 -5.18
CA ALA A 8 17.62 -7.69 -4.98
C ALA A 8 17.23 -6.26 -5.41
N MET A 9 16.04 -6.00 -5.96
CA MET A 9 15.57 -4.64 -6.28
C MET A 9 14.03 -4.49 -6.20
N ALA A 10 13.36 -5.04 -5.18
CA ALA A 10 11.96 -4.68 -4.93
C ALA A 10 11.89 -3.34 -4.20
N SER A 11 11.03 -2.43 -4.66
CA SER A 11 10.73 -1.14 -4.04
C SER A 11 9.27 -1.10 -3.57
N ALA A 12 8.96 -0.23 -2.61
CA ALA A 12 7.58 0.03 -2.21
C ALA A 12 6.74 0.48 -3.43
N GLY A 13 5.55 -0.09 -3.59
CA GLY A 13 4.65 0.14 -4.71
C GLY A 13 4.92 -0.71 -5.97
N ASP A 14 5.93 -1.59 -5.96
CA ASP A 14 6.13 -2.56 -7.05
C ASP A 14 5.06 -3.67 -6.98
N VAL A 15 4.52 -4.07 -8.14
CA VAL A 15 3.53 -5.16 -8.25
C VAL A 15 4.25 -6.51 -8.28
N GLY A 16 3.90 -7.42 -7.37
CA GLY A 16 4.52 -8.75 -7.26
C GLY A 16 3.94 -9.77 -8.23
N LYS A 17 2.60 -9.84 -8.34
CA LYS A 17 1.88 -10.73 -9.26
C LYS A 17 0.56 -10.08 -9.69
N GLY A 18 0.33 -9.98 -11.00
CA GLY A 18 -0.95 -9.53 -11.57
C GLY A 18 -1.64 -10.68 -12.31
N GLY A 19 -2.69 -11.27 -11.73
CA GLY A 19 -3.45 -12.34 -12.36
C GLY A 19 -4.57 -11.82 -13.28
N LEU A 20 -4.64 -12.35 -14.51
CA LEU A 20 -5.73 -12.27 -15.52
C LEU A 20 -6.58 -10.98 -15.54
N ALA A 21 -6.19 -10.10 -16.47
CA ALA A 21 -6.94 -9.01 -17.12
C ALA A 21 -7.17 -7.67 -16.38
N ASN A 22 -6.41 -6.67 -16.90
CA ASN A 22 -6.86 -5.35 -17.39
C ASN A 22 -7.46 -4.37 -16.37
N SER A 23 -6.64 -3.41 -15.93
CA SER A 23 -7.03 -2.17 -15.19
C SER A 23 -7.39 -2.35 -13.72
N LYS A 24 -6.46 -2.92 -12.93
CA LYS A 24 -6.54 -2.92 -11.44
C LYS A 24 -5.98 -1.64 -10.82
N THR A 25 -5.38 -0.79 -11.64
CA THR A 25 -4.83 0.49 -11.24
C THR A 25 -5.70 1.58 -11.83
N VAL A 26 -6.19 2.48 -10.98
CA VAL A 26 -7.01 3.62 -11.37
C VAL A 26 -6.23 4.88 -11.08
N ALA A 27 -6.22 5.79 -12.05
CA ALA A 27 -5.67 7.12 -11.91
C ALA A 27 -6.65 7.98 -11.11
N TYR A 28 -6.25 8.37 -9.90
CA TYR A 28 -6.98 9.31 -9.05
C TYR A 28 -6.25 10.64 -8.98
N GLN A 29 -6.96 11.71 -8.65
CA GLN A 29 -6.33 12.97 -8.26
C GLN A 29 -6.02 12.94 -6.76
N ASN A 30 -4.84 13.40 -6.36
CA ASN A 30 -4.56 13.64 -4.94
C ASN A 30 -5.31 14.90 -4.50
N ASP A 31 -6.38 14.74 -3.72
CA ASP A 31 -7.17 15.85 -3.21
C ASP A 31 -6.66 16.40 -1.87
N GLY A 32 -5.82 15.61 -1.18
CA GLY A 32 -5.25 15.95 0.12
C GLY A 32 -4.04 16.87 0.01
N GLU A 33 -3.70 17.54 1.12
CA GLU A 33 -2.50 18.39 1.19
C GLU A 33 -1.20 17.56 1.24
N THR A 34 -1.28 16.33 1.74
CA THR A 34 -0.13 15.43 1.91
C THR A 34 0.27 14.81 0.58
N ALA A 35 1.57 14.83 0.27
CA ALA A 35 2.11 14.14 -0.89
C ALA A 35 2.02 12.61 -0.70
N LEU A 36 1.58 11.91 -1.74
CA LEU A 36 1.38 10.46 -1.71
C LEU A 36 2.62 9.75 -2.25
N ARG A 37 3.17 8.83 -1.45
CA ARG A 37 4.38 8.06 -1.77
C ARG A 37 4.02 6.64 -2.23
N PRO A 38 4.81 6.03 -3.13
CA PRO A 38 4.61 4.64 -3.54
C PRO A 38 4.59 3.65 -2.37
N GLY A 39 3.71 2.65 -2.46
CA GLY A 39 3.59 1.59 -1.45
C GLY A 39 2.85 1.97 -0.17
N LEU A 40 2.29 3.19 -0.10
CA LEU A 40 1.37 3.58 0.96
C LEU A 40 -0.08 3.27 0.60
N PHE A 41 -0.86 2.89 1.60
CA PHE A 41 -2.31 2.86 1.51
C PHE A 41 -2.89 4.26 1.56
N VAL A 42 -3.92 4.49 0.75
CA VAL A 42 -4.61 5.78 0.63
C VAL A 42 -6.11 5.63 0.82
N ALA A 43 -6.76 6.71 1.24
CA ALA A 43 -8.19 6.78 1.45
C ALA A 43 -8.90 7.42 0.24
N LEU A 44 -10.16 7.05 0.02
CA LEU A 44 -11.04 7.78 -0.89
C LEU A 44 -11.37 9.17 -0.32
N SER A 45 -11.25 10.19 -1.16
CA SER A 45 -11.72 11.54 -0.89
C SER A 45 -13.21 11.66 -1.24
N GLU A 46 -13.95 12.50 -0.50
CA GLU A 46 -15.36 12.81 -0.82
C GLU A 46 -15.54 13.46 -2.20
N LYS A 47 -14.48 14.06 -2.75
CA LYS A 47 -14.49 14.70 -4.08
C LYS A 47 -14.27 13.70 -5.23
N GLY A 48 -14.04 12.42 -4.92
CA GLY A 48 -13.82 11.36 -5.90
C GLY A 48 -12.34 11.09 -6.24
N GLY A 49 -11.40 11.83 -5.67
CA GLY A 49 -9.96 11.52 -5.71
C GLY A 49 -9.52 10.64 -4.54
N VAL A 50 -8.23 10.73 -4.19
CA VAL A 50 -7.64 10.04 -3.04
C VAL A 50 -6.84 11.00 -2.16
N GLN A 51 -6.61 10.59 -0.92
CA GLN A 51 -5.85 11.35 0.07
C GLN A 51 -5.11 10.40 1.02
N ALA A 52 -4.17 10.94 1.80
CA ALA A 52 -3.54 10.20 2.88
C ALA A 52 -4.59 9.79 3.93
N LEU A 53 -4.38 8.63 4.56
CA LEU A 53 -5.20 8.19 5.69
C LEU A 53 -5.04 9.15 6.88
N ALA A 54 -6.14 9.45 7.55
CA ALA A 54 -6.15 10.34 8.72
C ALA A 54 -7.05 9.83 9.85
N ALA A 55 -7.97 8.89 9.58
CA ALA A 55 -8.91 8.35 10.57
C ALA A 55 -9.16 6.85 10.37
N LEU A 56 -9.51 6.16 11.46
CA LEU A 56 -9.92 4.74 11.44
C LEU A 56 -11.18 4.48 10.60
N THR A 57 -12.00 5.52 10.41
CA THR A 57 -13.25 5.45 9.63
C THR A 57 -13.02 5.61 8.13
N ASP A 58 -11.82 5.99 7.72
CA ASP A 58 -11.49 6.23 6.32
C ASP A 58 -11.68 4.97 5.48
N LYS A 59 -12.17 5.18 4.25
CA LYS A 59 -12.34 4.10 3.28
C LYS A 59 -11.06 3.95 2.49
N VAL A 60 -10.31 2.89 2.78
CA VAL A 60 -9.10 2.51 2.05
C VAL A 60 -9.46 2.29 0.57
N ALA A 61 -8.87 3.09 -0.32
CA ALA A 61 -9.04 2.97 -1.76
C ALA A 61 -8.13 1.86 -2.32
N GLY A 62 -6.87 1.84 -1.89
CA GLY A 62 -5.86 0.91 -2.38
C GLY A 62 -4.46 1.36 -2.03
N VAL A 63 -3.48 0.88 -2.78
CA VAL A 63 -2.05 1.16 -2.58
C VAL A 63 -1.50 1.98 -3.75
N VAL A 64 -0.70 3.00 -3.46
CA VAL A 64 -0.02 3.81 -4.49
C VAL A 64 1.00 2.95 -5.24
N VAL A 65 0.86 2.89 -6.55
CA VAL A 65 1.78 2.15 -7.43
C VAL A 65 3.02 3.00 -7.70
N ARG A 66 4.17 2.34 -7.73
CA ARG A 66 5.43 3.00 -8.07
C ARG A 66 5.49 3.35 -9.56
N SER A 67 5.86 4.60 -9.86
CA SER A 67 6.29 5.01 -11.19
C SER A 67 7.81 5.15 -11.22
N ILE A 68 8.45 4.72 -12.30
CA ILE A 68 9.91 4.91 -12.49
C ILE A 68 10.22 6.37 -12.82
N VAL A 69 9.27 7.08 -13.43
CA VAL A 69 9.46 8.46 -13.94
C VAL A 69 9.10 9.50 -12.89
N TYR A 70 8.16 9.18 -12.00
CA TYR A 70 7.64 10.12 -11.01
C TYR A 70 7.71 9.53 -9.60
N GLY A 71 8.18 10.34 -8.64
CA GLY A 71 8.20 9.99 -7.23
C GLY A 71 6.87 10.29 -6.54
N GLU A 72 6.93 11.05 -5.45
CA GLU A 72 5.75 11.43 -4.67
C GLU A 72 4.79 12.31 -5.47
N LYS A 73 3.49 12.13 -5.25
CA LYS A 73 2.41 12.86 -5.93
C LYS A 73 1.79 13.90 -5.04
N LYS A 74 2.00 15.17 -5.37
CA LYS A 74 1.49 16.32 -4.61
C LYS A 74 -0.01 16.53 -4.85
N LYS A 75 -0.62 17.41 -4.06
CA LYS A 75 -2.00 17.85 -4.25
C LYS A 75 -2.25 18.29 -5.69
N GLY A 76 -3.36 17.82 -6.27
CA GLY A 76 -3.78 18.13 -7.62
C GLY A 76 -3.11 17.27 -8.70
N GLU A 77 -2.09 16.48 -8.36
CA GLU A 77 -1.45 15.56 -9.31
C GLU A 77 -2.20 14.23 -9.40
N THR A 78 -2.07 13.59 -10.56
CA THR A 78 -2.60 12.25 -10.78
C THR A 78 -1.69 11.20 -10.14
N VAL A 79 -2.29 10.28 -9.40
CA VAL A 79 -1.68 9.16 -8.71
C VAL A 79 -2.32 7.85 -9.15
N ASP A 80 -1.49 6.86 -9.43
CA ASP A 80 -1.92 5.52 -9.81
C ASP A 80 -2.12 4.68 -8.55
N VAL A 81 -3.35 4.24 -8.31
CA VAL A 81 -3.71 3.44 -7.12
C VAL A 81 -4.16 2.06 -7.54
N MET A 82 -3.51 1.02 -7.02
CA MET A 82 -3.87 -0.38 -7.25
C MET A 82 -4.91 -0.85 -6.23
N HIS A 83 -6.00 -1.41 -6.74
CA HIS A 83 -6.97 -2.16 -5.96
C HIS A 83 -6.54 -3.64 -5.93
N ILE A 84 -6.26 -4.15 -4.73
CA ILE A 84 -5.72 -5.51 -4.56
C ILE A 84 -6.86 -6.53 -4.61
N GLY A 85 -6.95 -7.25 -5.73
CA GLY A 85 -7.87 -8.36 -5.91
C GLY A 85 -7.35 -9.66 -5.28
N VAL A 86 -8.17 -10.71 -5.34
CA VAL A 86 -7.76 -12.06 -4.92
C VAL A 86 -6.59 -12.54 -5.78
N ALA A 87 -5.56 -13.07 -5.14
CA ALA A 87 -4.32 -13.57 -5.73
C ALA A 87 -3.43 -12.51 -6.44
N ASP A 88 -3.72 -11.22 -6.27
CA ASP A 88 -2.80 -10.14 -6.65
C ASP A 88 -1.88 -9.79 -5.48
N SER A 89 -0.64 -9.42 -5.80
CA SER A 89 0.30 -8.96 -4.78
C SER A 89 0.99 -7.65 -5.11
N ILE A 90 1.31 -6.88 -4.06
CA ILE A 90 2.02 -5.60 -4.13
C ILE A 90 2.96 -5.45 -2.93
N PHE A 91 4.09 -4.77 -3.13
CA PHE A 91 4.99 -4.39 -2.05
C PHE A 91 4.53 -3.10 -1.37
N VAL A 92 4.41 -3.12 -0.05
CA VAL A 92 4.00 -1.99 0.79
C VAL A 92 5.05 -1.66 1.84
N GLU A 93 5.05 -0.42 2.32
CA GLU A 93 5.94 0.02 3.39
C GLU A 93 5.49 -0.53 4.75
N VAL A 94 6.44 -1.04 5.54
CA VAL A 94 6.22 -1.43 6.93
C VAL A 94 6.46 -0.22 7.83
N THR A 95 5.57 0.02 8.79
CA THR A 95 5.71 1.09 9.78
C THR A 95 7.08 1.01 10.45
N PRO A 96 7.86 2.11 10.54
CA PRO A 96 9.13 2.12 11.25
C PRO A 96 8.99 1.52 12.66
N GLU A 97 10.03 0.81 13.10
CA GLU A 97 10.08 0.13 14.41
C GLU A 97 9.07 -1.01 14.61
N LYS A 98 8.15 -1.24 13.66
CA LYS A 98 7.27 -2.40 13.64
C LYS A 98 7.90 -3.52 12.83
N THR A 99 7.45 -4.74 13.11
CA THR A 99 7.87 -5.93 12.37
C THR A 99 6.66 -6.67 11.82
N VAL A 100 6.86 -7.30 10.67
CA VAL A 100 5.90 -8.18 10.00
C VAL A 100 6.64 -9.46 9.60
N GLN A 101 5.89 -10.55 9.52
CA GLN A 101 6.37 -11.87 9.13
C GLN A 101 5.40 -12.48 8.12
N CYS A 102 5.90 -13.41 7.31
CA CYS A 102 5.06 -14.17 6.40
C CYS A 102 3.94 -14.88 7.16
N GLY A 103 2.71 -14.76 6.69
CA GLY A 103 1.50 -15.29 7.33
C GLY A 103 0.80 -14.30 8.27
N ASN A 104 1.37 -13.14 8.59
CA ASN A 104 0.64 -12.13 9.37
C ASN A 104 -0.54 -11.56 8.58
N THR A 105 -1.64 -11.32 9.29
CA THR A 105 -2.71 -10.42 8.85
C THR A 105 -2.15 -9.00 8.78
N VAL A 106 -2.48 -8.29 7.71
CA VAL A 106 -2.04 -6.92 7.49
C VAL A 106 -2.96 -5.96 8.24
N HIS A 107 -2.38 -5.14 9.10
CA HIS A 107 -3.03 -4.00 9.73
C HIS A 107 -2.45 -2.71 9.17
N ILE A 108 -3.28 -1.82 8.63
CA ILE A 108 -2.85 -0.53 8.08
C ILE A 108 -2.84 0.50 9.21
N THR A 109 -1.74 1.22 9.39
CA THR A 109 -1.67 2.42 10.24
C THR A 109 -2.51 3.51 9.60
N ALA A 110 -3.62 3.91 10.22
CA ALA A 110 -4.58 4.88 9.67
C ALA A 110 -4.41 6.29 10.24
N VAL A 111 -3.73 6.43 11.38
CA VAL A 111 -3.55 7.70 12.08
C VAL A 111 -2.08 7.90 12.44
N GLY A 112 -1.60 9.14 12.35
CA GLY A 112 -0.24 9.54 12.74
C GLY A 112 0.72 9.74 11.58
N GLU A 113 2.00 9.90 11.90
CA GLU A 113 3.06 10.22 10.92
C GLU A 113 3.24 9.15 9.84
N HIS A 114 3.01 7.89 10.20
CA HIS A 114 3.17 6.74 9.30
C HIS A 114 1.82 6.24 8.76
N ALA A 115 0.84 7.13 8.62
CA ALA A 115 -0.44 6.74 8.03
C ALA A 115 -0.23 6.18 6.60
N GLY A 116 -0.84 5.03 6.32
CA GLY A 116 -0.71 4.30 5.06
C GLY A 116 0.34 3.18 5.06
N THR A 117 1.20 3.06 6.07
CA THR A 117 2.11 1.90 6.21
C THR A 117 1.40 0.72 6.89
N ILE A 118 2.04 -0.44 6.90
CA ILE A 118 1.48 -1.65 7.51
C ILE A 118 2.24 -2.13 8.75
N GLN A 119 1.56 -2.89 9.59
CA GLN A 119 2.13 -3.60 10.74
C GLN A 119 1.45 -4.98 10.93
N GLY A 120 2.12 -5.86 11.68
CA GLY A 120 1.69 -7.25 11.89
C GLY A 120 0.80 -7.47 13.11
N THR A 121 0.53 -6.42 13.87
CA THR A 121 -0.30 -6.45 15.09
C THR A 121 -1.31 -5.31 15.09
N THR A 122 -2.50 -5.56 15.61
CA THR A 122 -3.54 -4.53 15.76
C THR A 122 -3.22 -3.56 16.90
N GLU A 123 -3.54 -2.28 16.69
CA GLU A 123 -3.59 -1.23 17.71
C GLU A 123 -4.94 -0.51 17.55
N GLU A 124 -5.86 -0.71 18.50
CA GLU A 124 -7.29 -0.35 18.36
C GLU A 124 -7.53 1.12 18.00
N SER A 125 -6.65 2.04 18.42
CA SER A 125 -6.78 3.47 18.17
C SER A 125 -6.03 3.97 16.91
N VAL A 126 -5.26 3.10 16.26
CA VAL A 126 -4.30 3.51 15.21
C VAL A 126 -4.48 2.71 13.92
N THR A 127 -4.91 1.45 13.99
CA THR A 127 -4.91 0.55 12.83
C THR A 127 -6.28 0.13 12.31
N ILE A 128 -6.35 -0.04 10.99
CA ILE A 128 -7.45 -0.70 10.28
C ILE A 128 -7.03 -2.12 9.93
N GLU A 129 -7.80 -3.12 10.38
CA GLU A 129 -7.61 -4.51 9.97
C GLU A 129 -8.06 -4.72 8.51
N THR A 130 -7.31 -5.55 7.78
CA THR A 130 -7.58 -5.82 6.36
C THR A 130 -7.62 -7.31 6.06
N PRO A 131 -8.26 -7.74 4.95
CA PRO A 131 -8.25 -9.14 4.53
C PRO A 131 -6.94 -9.54 3.83
N PHE A 132 -5.87 -8.75 3.94
CA PHE A 132 -4.60 -9.05 3.28
C PHE A 132 -3.67 -9.85 4.20
N THR A 133 -2.84 -10.67 3.57
CA THR A 133 -1.84 -11.50 4.23
C THR A 133 -0.47 -11.18 3.69
N VAL A 134 0.51 -11.06 4.59
CA VAL A 134 1.92 -10.92 4.22
C VAL A 134 2.43 -12.24 3.66
N ILE A 135 2.99 -12.23 2.45
CA ILE A 135 3.57 -13.42 1.80
C ILE A 135 5.09 -13.37 1.66
N LYS A 136 5.69 -12.18 1.81
CA LYS A 136 7.14 -12.00 1.77
C LYS A 136 7.54 -10.73 2.51
N VAL A 137 8.71 -10.72 3.14
CA VAL A 137 9.28 -9.55 3.80
C VAL A 137 10.70 -9.34 3.29
N VAL A 138 11.05 -8.11 2.92
CA VAL A 138 12.37 -7.73 2.42
C VAL A 138 12.75 -6.38 3.05
N GLY A 139 13.61 -6.39 4.06
CA GLY A 139 13.99 -5.16 4.76
C GLY A 139 12.78 -4.48 5.42
N ASN A 140 12.51 -3.22 5.04
CA ASN A 140 11.40 -2.40 5.53
C ASN A 140 10.15 -2.44 4.64
N ILE A 141 10.09 -3.34 3.66
CA ILE A 141 8.91 -3.55 2.81
C ILE A 141 8.42 -4.99 2.92
N ALA A 142 7.13 -5.18 2.65
CA ALA A 142 6.50 -6.48 2.62
C ALA A 142 5.61 -6.64 1.41
N GLU A 143 5.64 -7.83 0.81
CA GLU A 143 4.70 -8.23 -0.23
C GLU A 143 3.43 -8.76 0.44
N ILE A 144 2.30 -8.17 0.08
CA ILE A 144 0.98 -8.56 0.58
C ILE A 144 0.12 -9.08 -0.55
N THR A 145 -0.78 -9.99 -0.23
CA THR A 145 -1.80 -10.50 -1.16
C THR A 145 -3.14 -10.63 -0.45
N ARG A 146 -4.22 -10.71 -1.22
CA ARG A 146 -5.48 -11.26 -0.72
C ARG A 146 -5.52 -12.76 -1.08
N LEU A 147 -5.55 -13.63 -0.08
CA LEU A 147 -5.66 -15.08 -0.26
C LEU A 147 -7.11 -15.52 -0.50
#